data_AF-A0A349M0R9-F1
#
_entry.id   AF-A0A349M0R9-F1
#
_cell.length_a   1.000
_cell.length_b   1.000
_cell.length_c   1.000
_cell.angle_alpha   90.00
_cell.angle_beta   90.00
_cell.angle_gamma   90.00
#
_symmetry.space_group_name_H-M   'P 1'
#
loop_
_entity.id
_entity.type
_entity.pdbx_description
1 polymer ?
#
loop_
_entity_poly.entity_id
_entity_poly.type
_entity_poly.pdbx_seq_one_letter_code
_entity_poly.pdbx_strand_id
1 'polypeptide(L)' 'MSIDVKKMYCAGINTNRGLIVLELDPQLAPNTVNNFVFLAEHHFYDGLKFHR' A
#
# COMPACT_ATOMS: atom_id res chain seq x y z
N MET A 1 -5.51 -13.38 6.32
CA MET A 1 -5.17 -11.95 6.39
C MET A 1 -3.71 -11.88 6.80
N SER A 2 -2.85 -11.21 6.03
CA SER A 2 -1.40 -11.12 6.28
C SER A 2 -1.03 -9.95 7.20
N ILE A 3 -1.94 -9.00 7.38
CA ILE A 3 -1.74 -7.83 8.25
C ILE A 3 -2.39 -8.01 9.64
N ASP A 4 -1.83 -7.33 10.63
CA ASP A 4 -2.44 -7.02 11.92
C ASP A 4 -3.34 -5.77 11.80
N VAL A 5 -4.65 -5.94 12.00
CA VAL A 5 -5.66 -4.88 11.86
C VAL A 5 -5.63 -3.82 12.97
N LYS A 6 -4.86 -4.04 14.05
CA LYS A 6 -4.72 -3.09 15.15
C LYS A 6 -3.55 -2.12 14.97
N LYS A 7 -2.75 -2.31 13.91
CA LYS A 7 -1.58 -1.47 13.61
C LYS A 7 -1.84 -0.56 12.42
N MET A 8 -1.21 0.61 12.44
CA MET A 8 -1.09 1.45 11.26
C MET A 8 0.04 0.94 10.38
N TYR A 9 -0.12 1.06 9.07
CA TYR A 9 0.92 0.72 8.09
C TYR A 9 1.33 1.96 7.33
N CYS A 10 2.63 2.12 7.12
CA CYS A 10 3.16 3.15 6.24
C CYS A 10 3.70 2.51 4.97
N ALA A 11 3.39 3.11 3.82
CA ALA A 11 3.90 2.67 2.53
C ALA A 11 4.55 3.84 1.79
N GLY A 12 5.68 3.57 1.14
CA GLY A 12 6.35 4.52 0.25
C GLY A 12 6.18 4.10 -1.21
N ILE A 13 5.65 4.97 -2.05
CA ILE A 13 5.57 4.77 -3.50
C ILE A 13 6.63 5.65 -4.15
N ASN A 14 7.69 5.01 -4.65
CA ASN A 14 8.72 5.70 -5.42
C ASN A 14 8.23 5.89 -6.85
N THR A 15 8.13 7.15 -7.29
CA THR A 15 7.72 7.50 -8.66
C THR A 15 8.81 8.29 -9.35
N ASN A 16 8.68 8.48 -10.66
CA ASN A 16 9.54 9.42 -11.40
C ASN A 16 9.32 10.90 -11.03
N ARG A 17 8.35 11.21 -10.16
CA ARG A 17 8.10 12.55 -9.61
C ARG A 17 8.44 12.67 -8.12
N GLY A 18 9.09 11.66 -7.55
CA GLY A 18 9.47 11.62 -6.14
C GLY A 18 8.71 10.58 -5.33
N LEU A 19 8.98 10.58 -4.02
CA LEU A 19 8.39 9.66 -3.05
C LEU A 19 7.02 10.18 -2.58
N ILE A 20 6.01 9.32 -2.67
CA ILE A 20 4.72 9.53 -2.02
C ILE A 20 4.68 8.64 -0.78
N VAL A 21 4.35 9.21 0.39
CA VAL A 21 4.21 8.46 1.64
C VAL A 21 2.73 8.36 1.98
N LEU A 22 2.27 7.15 2.30
CA LEU A 22 0.90 6.84 2.66
C LEU A 22 0.85 6.25 4.07
N GLU A 23 -0.15 6.65 4.86
CA GLU A 23 -0.57 5.96 6.07
C GLU A 23 -1.86 5.19 5.75
N LEU A 24 -1.90 3.91 6.13
CA LEU A 24 -2.99 2.99 5.84
C LEU A 24 -3.58 2.52 7.17
N ASP A 25 -4.89 2.78 7.34
CA ASP A 25 -5.65 2.42 8.54
C ASP A 25 -6.53 1.19 8.30
N PRO A 26 -6.14 0.01 8.82
CA PRO A 26 -6.95 -1.20 8.69
C PRO A 26 -8.23 -1.16 9.52
N GLN A 27 -8.37 -0.28 10.52
CA GLN A 27 -9.60 -0.18 11.31
C GLN A 27 -10.76 0.36 10.45
N LEU A 28 -10.45 1.25 9.49
CA LEU A 28 -11.43 1.80 8.55
C LEU A 28 -11.71 0.86 7.38
N ALA A 29 -10.68 0.20 6.84
CA ALA A 29 -10.81 -0.61 5.62
C ALA A 29 -9.89 -1.85 5.64
N PRO A 30 -10.16 -2.85 6.50
CA PRO A 30 -9.22 -3.94 6.78
C PRO A 30 -8.90 -4.78 5.53
N ASN A 31 -9.90 -5.10 4.72
CA ASN A 31 -9.71 -5.90 3.50
C ASN A 31 -8.91 -5.15 2.43
N THR A 32 -9.17 -3.86 2.27
CA THR A 32 -8.48 -3.02 1.28
C THR A 32 -7.03 -2.82 1.66
N VAL A 33 -6.75 -2.52 2.94
CA VAL A 33 -5.37 -2.39 3.42
C VAL A 33 -4.63 -3.72 3.29
N ASN A 34 -5.26 -4.84 3.65
CA ASN A 34 -4.65 -6.16 3.46
C ASN A 34 -4.30 -6.43 2.00
N ASN A 35 -5.22 -6.14 1.07
CA ASN A 35 -4.98 -6.35 -0.36
C ASN A 35 -3.84 -5.47 -0.89
N PHE A 36 -3.83 -4.18 -0.51
CA PHE A 36 -2.77 -3.26 -0.91
C PHE A 36 -1.39 -3.69 -0.39
N VAL A 37 -1.29 -4.00 0.91
CA VAL A 37 -0.03 -4.45 1.52
C VAL A 37 0.46 -5.74 0.88
N PHE A 38 -0.43 -6.72 0.71
CA PHE A 38 -0.09 -8.00 0.07
C PHE A 38 0.46 -7.80 -1.35
N LEU A 39 -0.23 -7.01 -2.19
CA LEU A 39 0.21 -6.75 -3.57
C LEU A 39 1.54 -5.97 -3.61
N ALA A 40 1.74 -5.01 -2.70
CA ALA A 40 2.97 -4.25 -2.59
C ALA A 40 4.17 -5.14 -2.17
N GLU A 41 4.00 -6.01 -1.18
CA GLU A 41 5.05 -6.96 -0.75
C GLU A 41 5.43 -7.97 -1.85
N HIS A 42 4.53 -8.23 -2.79
CA HIS A 42 4.75 -9.12 -3.93
C HIS A 42 5.13 -8.36 -5.21
N HIS A 43 5.59 -7.12 -5.09
CA HIS A 43 6.10 -6.30 -6.21
C HIS A 43 5.09 -6.08 -7.35
N PHE A 44 3.79 -6.24 -7.10
CA PHE A 44 2.77 -6.14 -8.15
C PHE A 44 2.69 -4.75 -8.79
N TYR A 45 2.94 -3.70 -8.01
CA TYR A 45 2.84 -2.31 -8.46
C TYR A 45 4.11 -1.79 -9.16
N ASP A 46 5.20 -2.57 -9.16
CA ASP A 46 6.48 -2.13 -9.71
C ASP A 46 6.40 -1.98 -11.24
N GLY A 47 6.91 -0.86 -11.75
CA GLY A 47 6.92 -0.56 -13.18
C GLY A 47 5.57 -0.14 -13.79
N LEU A 48 4.50 -0.08 -12.99
CA LEU A 48 3.21 0.43 -13.45
C LEU A 48 3.24 1.95 -13.67
N LYS A 49 2.40 2.42 -14.60
CA LYS A 49 2.20 3.86 -14.87
C LYS A 49 0.90 4.34 -14.24
N PHE A 50 0.91 5.55 -13.70
CA PHE A 50 -0.31 6.29 -13.41
C PHE A 50 -0.93 6.74 -14.74
N HIS A 51 -1.97 6.04 -15.17
CA HIS A 51 -2.62 6.26 -16.48
C HIS A 51 -3.71 7.34 -16.43
N ARG A 52 -4.15 7.75 -15.23
CA ARG A 52 -5.14 8.79 -14.98
C ARG A 52 -4.92 9.42 -13.62
#